data_AF-E0XPU0-F1
#
_entry.id   AF-E0XPU0-F1
#
_cell.length_a   1.000
_cell.length_b   1.000
_cell.length_c   1.000
_cell.angle_alpha   90.00
_cell.angle_beta   90.00
_cell.angle_gamma   90.00
#
_symmetry.space_group_name_H-M   'P 1'
#
loop_
_entity.id
_entity.type
_entity.pdbx_description
1 polymer ?
#
loop_
_entity_poly.entity_id
_entity_poly.type
_entity_poly.pdbx_seq_one_letter_code
_entity_poly.pdbx_strand_id
1 'polypeptide(L)'
;MKWWLIVFLLTANGWEPGENFDGWWASKQSSFEACVEHRDFANKVNSDTALVGKICFACEQRFDDSASSDSACEGPCEPCQEKEDNSSASTNP
;
A
#
# COMPACT_ATOMS: atom_id res chain seq x y z
N MET A 1 9.30 -9.04 -9.23
CA MET A 1 8.63 -8.05 -8.36
C MET A 1 7.22 -7.85 -8.87
N LYS A 2 6.22 -7.82 -7.98
CA LYS A 2 4.82 -7.63 -8.36
C LYS A 2 4.24 -6.48 -7.53
N TRP A 3 3.50 -5.60 -8.19
CA TRP A 3 2.77 -4.52 -7.53
C TRP A 3 1.36 -4.98 -7.22
N TRP A 4 0.87 -4.62 -6.04
CA TRP A 4 -0.45 -4.97 -5.56
C TRP A 4 -1.18 -3.71 -5.14
N LEU A 5 -2.42 -3.60 -5.61
CA LEU A 5 -3.37 -2.62 -5.12
C LEU A 5 -4.05 -3.21 -3.90
N ILE A 6 -3.81 -2.59 -2.75
CA ILE A 6 -4.30 -3.01 -1.44
C ILE A 6 -5.36 -2.01 -0.99
N VAL A 7 -6.40 -2.52 -0.36
CA VAL A 7 -7.39 -1.69 0.33
C VAL A 7 -7.03 -1.64 1.80
N PHE A 8 -7.01 -0.47 2.41
CA PHE A 8 -6.90 -0.29 3.86
C PHE A 8 -8.25 0.15 4.42
N LEU A 9 -8.66 -0.48 5.53
CA LEU A 9 -9.91 -0.21 6.22
C LEU A 9 -9.62 0.39 7.60
N LEU A 10 -10.29 1.49 7.93
CA LEU A 10 -10.21 2.09 9.26
C LEU A 10 -11.08 1.31 10.24
N THR A 11 -10.44 0.68 11.22
CA THR A 11 -11.07 -0.05 12.32
C THR A 11 -10.94 0.71 13.63
N ALA A 12 -11.51 0.17 14.71
CA ALA A 12 -11.31 0.72 16.06
C ALA A 12 -9.84 0.70 16.52
N ASN A 13 -9.01 -0.19 15.94
CA ASN A 13 -7.60 -0.36 16.30
C ASN A 13 -6.64 0.39 15.36
N GLY A 14 -7.17 1.11 14.36
CA GLY A 14 -6.37 1.79 13.34
C GLY A 14 -6.63 1.24 11.94
N TRP A 15 -5.70 1.54 11.02
CA TRP A 15 -5.77 1.11 9.64
C TRP A 15 -5.26 -0.32 9.50
N GLU A 16 -6.11 -1.18 8.96
CA GLU A 16 -5.81 -2.60 8.76
C GLU A 16 -5.84 -2.93 7.25
N PRO A 17 -4.94 -3.78 6.75
CA PRO A 17 -5.04 -4.34 5.42
C PRO A 17 -6.39 -5.02 5.23
N GLY A 18 -7.05 -4.71 4.12
CA GLY A 18 -8.34 -5.25 3.73
C GLY A 18 -8.29 -6.77 3.58
N GLU A 19 -7.14 -7.36 3.26
CA GLU A 19 -6.99 -8.81 3.14
C GLU A 19 -7.26 -9.58 4.45
N ASN A 20 -7.29 -8.90 5.61
CA ASN A 20 -7.76 -9.45 6.89
C ASN A 20 -9.29 -9.63 6.94
N PHE A 21 -10.02 -9.11 5.96
CA PHE A 21 -11.48 -9.12 5.87
C PHE A 21 -11.94 -9.82 4.59
N ASP A 22 -12.96 -10.66 4.71
CA ASP A 22 -13.50 -11.39 3.57
C ASP A 22 -14.04 -10.42 2.51
N GLY A 23 -13.73 -10.69 1.24
CA GLY A 23 -14.12 -9.84 0.11
C GLY A 23 -13.18 -8.67 -0.24
N TRP A 24 -12.12 -8.43 0.53
CA TRP A 24 -11.23 -7.27 0.37
C TRP A 24 -9.80 -7.64 -0.04
N TRP A 25 -9.66 -8.68 -0.85
CA TRP A 25 -8.36 -9.17 -1.29
C TRP A 25 -7.58 -8.15 -2.13
N ALA A 26 -6.26 -8.10 -1.93
CA ALA A 26 -5.36 -7.31 -2.76
C ALA A 26 -5.38 -7.79 -4.21
N SER A 27 -5.24 -6.86 -5.16
CA SER A 27 -5.27 -7.17 -6.59
C SER A 27 -3.91 -6.91 -7.24
N LYS A 28 -3.38 -7.91 -7.94
CA LYS A 28 -2.09 -7.82 -8.62
C LYS A 28 -2.17 -6.91 -9.85
N GLN A 29 -1.18 -6.04 -9.99
CA GLN A 29 -1.04 -5.07 -11.07
C GLN A 29 0.11 -5.45 -12.02
N SER A 30 0.02 -4.98 -13.27
CA SER A 30 1.00 -5.24 -14.32
C SER A 30 2.29 -4.43 -14.18
N SER A 31 2.21 -3.23 -13.60
CA SER A 31 3.34 -2.34 -13.32
C SER A 31 3.06 -1.42 -12.12
N PHE A 32 4.05 -0.62 -11.72
CA PHE A 32 3.88 0.43 -10.71
C PHE A 32 2.87 1.48 -11.18
N GLU A 33 3.02 1.96 -12.41
CA GLU A 33 2.18 2.98 -13.02
C GLU A 33 0.72 2.53 -13.09
N ALA A 34 0.48 1.27 -13.50
CA ALA A 34 -0.86 0.69 -13.51
C ALA A 34 -1.46 0.62 -12.10
N CYS A 35 -0.64 0.31 -11.09
CA CYS A 35 -1.10 0.33 -9.70
C CYS A 35 -1.50 1.74 -9.27
N VAL A 36 -0.65 2.74 -9.52
CA VAL A 36 -0.89 4.14 -9.17
C VAL A 36 -2.16 4.66 -9.85
N GLU A 37 -2.35 4.38 -11.14
CA GLU A 37 -3.55 4.79 -11.87
C GLU A 37 -4.82 4.19 -11.26
N HIS A 38 -4.82 2.89 -10.97
CA HIS A 38 -5.96 2.24 -10.33
C HIS A 38 -6.20 2.72 -8.90
N ARG A 39 -5.14 2.99 -8.13
CA ARG A 39 -5.21 3.58 -6.79
C ARG A 39 -5.90 4.94 -6.83
N ASP A 40 -5.44 5.83 -7.71
CA ASP A 40 -5.96 7.19 -7.81
C ASP A 40 -7.42 7.19 -8.28
N PHE A 41 -7.74 6.32 -9.24
CA PHE A 41 -9.12 6.10 -9.66
C PHE A 41 -10.00 5.61 -8.50
N ALA A 42 -9.55 4.59 -7.76
CA ALA A 42 -10.32 4.02 -6.66
C ALA A 42 -10.51 5.00 -5.49
N ASN A 43 -9.47 5.75 -5.12
CA ASN A 43 -9.54 6.79 -4.10
C ASN A 43 -10.49 7.93 -4.52
N LYS A 44 -10.46 8.34 -5.79
CA LYS A 44 -11.39 9.33 -6.34
C LYS A 44 -12.83 8.82 -6.34
N VAL A 45 -13.07 7.56 -6.72
CA VAL A 45 -14.43 7.01 -6.66
C VAL A 45 -14.91 6.91 -5.21
N ASN A 46 -14.04 6.53 -4.28
CA ASN A 46 -14.37 6.42 -2.86
C ASN A 46 -14.73 7.76 -2.21
N SER A 47 -14.15 8.88 -2.67
CA SER A 47 -14.43 10.22 -2.10
C SER A 47 -15.90 10.62 -2.19
N ASP A 48 -16.64 10.02 -3.12
CA ASP A 48 -18.06 10.29 -3.35
C ASP A 48 -18.98 9.26 -2.66
N THR A 49 -18.44 8.34 -1.87
CA THR A 49 -19.20 7.29 -1.18
C THR A 49 -19.41 7.58 0.30
N ALA A 50 -20.36 6.87 0.92
CA ALA A 50 -20.55 6.91 2.37
C ALA A 50 -19.37 6.32 3.18
N LEU A 51 -18.41 5.68 2.51
CA LEU A 51 -17.21 5.07 3.10
C LEU A 51 -15.98 5.99 2.98
N VAL A 52 -16.18 7.23 2.48
CA VAL A 52 -15.15 8.27 2.49
C VAL A 52 -14.56 8.43 3.90
N GLY A 53 -13.22 8.42 3.98
CA GLY A 53 -12.49 8.50 5.25
C GLY A 53 -12.44 7.21 6.08
N LYS A 54 -13.10 6.13 5.65
CA LYS A 54 -13.00 4.79 6.26
C LYS A 54 -12.25 3.78 5.41
N ILE A 55 -12.10 4.08 4.13
CA ILE A 55 -11.42 3.24 3.15
C ILE A 55 -10.39 4.08 2.43
N CYS A 56 -9.23 3.50 2.16
CA CYS A 56 -8.34 4.03 1.14
C CYS A 56 -7.59 2.92 0.42
N PHE A 57 -7.07 3.26 -0.76
CA PHE A 57 -6.34 2.34 -1.61
C PHE A 57 -4.86 2.74 -1.64
N ALA A 58 -3.97 1.75 -1.61
CA ALA A 58 -2.53 1.92 -1.64
C ALA A 58 -1.87 0.94 -2.61
N CYS A 59 -0.66 1.28 -3.03
CA CYS A 59 0.19 0.42 -3.85
C CYS A 59 1.34 -0.11 -3.02
N GLU A 60 1.49 -1.43 -3.02
CA GLU A 60 2.57 -2.11 -2.31
C GLU A 60 3.30 -3.04 -3.27
N GLN A 61 4.63 -3.07 -3.15
CA GLN A 61 5.47 -4.02 -3.86
C GLN A 61 5.63 -5.28 -3.01
N ARG A 62 5.27 -6.44 -3.55
CA ARG A 62 5.47 -7.74 -2.86
C ARG A 62 6.44 -8.62 -3.66
N PHE A 63 7.34 -9.30 -2.95
CA PHE A 63 8.16 -10.38 -3.50
C PHE A 63 7.37 -11.68 -3.57
N ASP A 64 7.76 -12.58 -4.47
CA ASP A 64 7.08 -13.88 -4.63
C ASP A 64 7.30 -14.84 -3.44
N ASP A 65 8.31 -14.57 -2.59
CA ASP A 65 8.64 -15.35 -1.40
C ASP A 65 8.59 -14.46 -0.15
N SER A 66 7.46 -14.49 0.56
CA SER A 66 7.23 -14.19 2.00
C SER A 66 8.11 -13.17 2.75
N ALA A 67 8.74 -12.21 2.08
CA ALA A 67 9.52 -11.17 2.70
C ALA A 67 8.57 -10.01 3.01
N SER A 68 8.17 -9.94 4.29
CA SER A 68 7.70 -8.71 4.90
C SER A 68 8.84 -7.70 4.81
N SER A 69 8.91 -6.92 3.72
CA SER A 69 9.73 -5.73 3.72
C SER A 69 8.97 -4.66 4.49
N ASP A 70 9.60 -4.16 5.56
CA ASP A 70 9.13 -3.02 6.35
C ASP A 70 9.01 -1.81 5.43
N SER A 71 7.84 -1.69 4.78
CA SER A 71 7.53 -0.61 3.86
C SER A 71 7.14 0.59 4.71
N ALA A 72 7.99 1.60 4.72
CA ALA A 72 7.72 2.83 5.47
C ALA A 72 6.75 3.69 4.66
N CYS A 73 5.46 3.47 4.84
CA CYS A 73 4.43 4.34 4.28
C CYS A 73 4.28 5.59 5.17
N GLU A 74 4.30 6.80 4.59
CA GLU A 74 4.01 8.04 5.32
C GLU A 74 2.55 8.10 5.83
N GLY A 75 1.69 7.26 5.25
CA GLY A 75 0.33 6.99 5.70
C GLY A 75 -0.25 5.76 5.00
N PRO A 76 -1.41 5.26 5.43
CA PRO A 76 -2.05 4.04 4.89
C PRO A 76 -2.52 4.18 3.44
N CYS A 77 -2.49 5.39 2.87
CA CYS A 77 -2.99 5.70 1.54
C CYS A 77 -1.91 6.36 0.64
N GLU A 78 -0.72 6.59 1.21
CA GLU A 78 0.43 7.10 0.46
C GLU A 78 1.16 5.93 -0.23
N PRO A 79 1.80 6.14 -1.39
CA PRO A 79 2.56 5.07 -2.04
C PRO A 79 3.70 4.62 -1.13
N CYS A 80 3.76 3.32 -0.84
CA CYS A 80 4.83 2.73 -0.05
C CYS A 80 5.99 2.40 -0.99
N GLN A 81 7.11 3.09 -0.81
CA GLN A 81 8.38 2.70 -1.41
C GLN A 81 9.23 2.00 -0.35
N GLU A 82 10.02 1.01 -0.74
CA GLU A 82 11.08 0.51 0.14
C GLU A 82 11.97 1.70 0.50
N LYS A 83 12.31 1.83 1.78
CA LYS A 83 13.46 2.66 2.14
C LYS A 83 14.64 1.98 1.46
N GLU A 84 15.22 2.63 0.45
CA GLU A 84 16.62 2.38 0.16
C GLU A 84 17.35 2.65 1.48
N ASP A 85 17.84 1.60 2.13
CA ASP A 85 18.81 1.75 3.20
C ASP A 85 19.93 2.59 2.62
N ASN A 86 19.90 3.87 2.95
CA ASN A 86 20.88 4.84 2.55
C ASN A 86 22.19 4.29 3.09
N SER A 87 23.05 3.80 2.19
CA SER A 87 24.42 3.38 2.48
C SER A 87 25.08 4.47 3.31
N SER A 88 25.18 4.27 4.61
CA SER A 88 25.80 5.21 5.54
C SER A 88 26.15 4.52 6.86
N ALA A 89 27.17 3.67 6.79
CA ALA A 89 28.24 3.55 7.80
C ALA A 89 29.26 2.54 7.23
N SER A 90 30.48 2.92 6.86
CA SER A 90 31.45 3.42 7.82
C SER A 90 32.51 4.26 7.10
N THR A 91 32.40 5.58 7.19
CA THR A 91 33.59 6.41 7.37
C THR A 91 33.97 6.31 8.83
N ASN A 92 35.13 5.74 9.12
CA ASN A 92 35.95 6.25 10.21
C ASN A 92 37.45 6.11 9.87
N PRO A 93 38.26 7.03 10.42
CA PRO A 93 39.50 7.54 9.83
C PRO A 93 40.72 6.61 9.90
#